data_AF-A0A7V9U629-F1
#
_entry.id   AF-A0A7V9U629-F1
#
_cell.length_a   1.000
_cell.length_b   1.000
_cell.length_c   1.000
_cell.angle_alpha   90.00
_cell.angle_beta   90.00
_cell.angle_gamma   90.00
#
_symmetry.space_group_name_H-M   'P 1'
#
loop_
_entity.id
_entity.type
_entity.pdbx_description
1 polymer ?
#
loop_
_entity_poly.entity_id
_entity_poly.type
_entity_poly.pdbx_seq_one_letter_code
_entity_poly.pdbx_strand_id
1 'polypeptide(L)' 'MGRGIRSEDQPDVTIEGVEVTVATAKALLVTKDGKENWVPLSQLKDGTTVKKRGDKGRIILPAWLAKEKGWSEGESEDDE' A
#
# COMPACT_ATOMS: atom_id res chain seq x y z
N MET A 1 -12.45 -0.87 -28.79
CA MET A 1 -13.24 -1.58 -27.77
C MET A 1 -12.38 -1.66 -26.52
N GLY A 2 -12.62 -0.78 -25.56
CA GLY A 2 -11.87 -0.77 -24.30
C GLY A 2 -12.12 -2.08 -23.57
N ARG A 3 -11.06 -2.85 -23.33
CA ARG A 3 -11.15 -4.03 -22.46
C ARG A 3 -11.48 -3.51 -21.06
N GLY A 4 -12.75 -3.60 -20.69
CA GLY A 4 -13.19 -3.50 -19.31
C GLY A 4 -12.53 -4.63 -18.54
N ILE A 5 -11.43 -4.32 -17.87
CA ILE A 5 -10.83 -5.22 -16.89
C ILE A 5 -11.81 -5.19 -15.72
N ARG A 6 -12.49 -6.31 -15.50
CA ARG A 6 -13.51 -6.49 -14.47
C ARG A 6 -13.03 -5.89 -13.14
N SER A 7 -13.75 -4.88 -12.70
CA SER A 7 -13.82 -4.49 -11.30
C SER A 7 -14.37 -5.66 -10.48
N GLU A 8 -13.99 -5.67 -9.20
CA GLU A 8 -14.59 -6.42 -8.09
C GLU A 8 -13.99 -7.83 -7.83
N ASP A 9 -13.62 -8.06 -6.56
CA ASP A 9 -13.10 -9.31 -5.97
C ASP A 9 -11.59 -9.60 -5.99
N GLN A 10 -10.74 -8.57 -5.83
CA GLN A 10 -9.39 -8.82 -5.31
C GLN A 10 -9.37 -8.44 -3.82
N PRO A 11 -8.91 -9.33 -2.92
CA PRO A 11 -8.92 -9.07 -1.49
C PRO A 11 -8.09 -7.83 -1.19
N ASP A 12 -8.65 -6.93 -0.38
CA ASP A 12 -7.89 -5.86 0.24
C ASP A 12 -7.03 -6.41 1.38
N VAL A 13 -5.88 -5.78 1.55
CA VAL A 13 -4.94 -6.07 2.64
C VAL A 13 -4.78 -4.78 3.43
N THR A 14 -5.00 -4.90 4.74
CA THR A 14 -4.77 -3.82 5.68
C THR A 14 -3.34 -3.93 6.20
N ILE A 15 -2.57 -2.88 5.99
CA ILE A 15 -1.19 -2.79 6.46
C ILE A 15 -1.13 -1.77 7.57
N GLU A 16 -0.86 -2.23 8.78
CA GLU A 16 -0.73 -1.39 9.98
C GLU A 16 0.72 -0.96 10.22
N GLY A 17 0.90 0.07 11.06
CA GLY A 17 2.22 0.56 11.46
C GLY A 17 2.97 1.31 10.36
N VAL A 18 2.28 1.86 9.37
CA VAL A 18 2.90 2.62 8.30
C VAL A 18 3.03 4.10 8.68
N GLU A 19 4.11 4.74 8.25
CA GLU A 19 4.35 6.17 8.41
C GLU A 19 4.51 6.84 7.04
N VAL A 20 3.81 7.96 6.80
CA VAL A 20 3.98 8.73 5.56
C VAL A 20 5.17 9.68 5.70
N THR A 21 6.26 9.43 4.99
CA THR A 21 7.44 10.31 4.99
C THR A 21 7.32 11.43 3.97
N VAL A 22 6.62 11.19 2.85
CA VAL A 22 6.36 12.17 1.79
C VAL A 22 4.93 12.03 1.28
N ALA A 23 4.25 13.15 1.08
CA ALA A 23 2.92 13.19 0.46
C ALA A 23 2.96 14.05 -0.80
N THR A 24 2.45 13.51 -1.91
CA THR A 24 2.31 14.22 -3.18
C THR A 24 0.84 14.23 -3.60
N ALA A 25 0.51 14.99 -4.65
CA ALA A 25 -0.86 15.05 -5.18
C ALA A 25 -1.37 13.72 -5.77
N LYS A 26 -0.48 12.75 -6.05
CA LYS A 26 -0.84 11.47 -6.70
C LYS A 26 -0.43 10.22 -5.92
N ALA A 27 0.51 10.33 -5.00
CA ALA A 27 1.06 9.20 -4.27
C ALA A 27 1.58 9.61 -2.88
N LEU A 28 1.60 8.67 -1.96
CA LEU A 28 2.23 8.77 -0.64
C LEU A 28 3.45 7.87 -0.60
N LEU A 29 4.57 8.38 -0.11
CA LEU A 29 5.71 7.56 0.29
C LEU A 29 5.47 7.13 1.72
N VAL A 30 5.31 5.84 1.93
CA VAL A 30 5.12 5.24 3.25
C VAL A 30 6.31 4.37 3.61
N THR A 31 6.67 4.41 4.88
CA THR A 31 7.72 3.58 5.45
C THR A 31 7.06 2.53 6.35
N LYS A 32 7.44 1.27 6.15
CA LYS A 32 7.04 0.13 6.97
C LYS A 32 8.26 -0.75 7.19
N ASP A 33 8.54 -1.10 8.45
CA ASP A 33 9.69 -1.95 8.82
C ASP A 33 11.03 -1.45 8.22
N GLY A 34 11.21 -0.12 8.17
CA GLY A 34 12.39 0.52 7.57
C GLY A 34 12.44 0.53 6.04
N LYS A 35 11.45 -0.07 5.35
CA LYS A 35 11.34 -0.07 3.88
C LYS A 35 10.39 1.02 3.40
N GLU A 36 10.89 1.89 2.53
CA GLU A 36 10.13 2.97 1.91
C GLU A 36 9.46 2.50 0.61
N ASN A 37 8.16 2.73 0.48
CA ASN A 37 7.39 2.33 -0.70
C ASN A 37 6.43 3.43 -1.14
N TRP A 38 6.40 3.69 -2.44
CA TRP A 38 5.43 4.60 -3.05
C TRP A 38 4.09 3.91 -3.28
N VAL A 39 3.03 4.49 -2.71
CA VAL A 39 1.65 4.03 -2.88
C VAL A 39 0.81 5.10 -3.57
N PRO A 40 0.30 4.84 -4.79
CA PRO A 40 -0.59 5.77 -5.47
C PRO A 40 -1.89 5.96 -4.69
N LEU A 41 -2.38 7.20 -4.59
CA LEU A 41 -3.63 7.53 -3.91
C LEU A 41 -4.84 6.81 -4.56
N SER A 42 -4.78 6.56 -5.86
CA SER A 42 -5.81 5.81 -6.60
C SER A 42 -5.88 4.33 -6.25
N GLN A 43 -4.87 3.77 -5.60
CA GLN A 43 -4.83 2.37 -5.15
C GLN A 43 -5.22 2.21 -3.68
N LEU A 44 -5.26 3.31 -2.92
CA LEU A 44 -5.72 3.30 -1.54
C LEU A 44 -7.23 3.10 -1.51
N LYS A 45 -7.68 2.22 -0.61
CA LYS A 45 -9.09 1.93 -0.36
C LYS A 45 -9.62 2.79 0.80
N ASP A 46 -10.93 2.94 0.83
CA ASP A 46 -11.65 3.50 1.96
C ASP A 46 -11.30 2.77 3.26
N GLY A 47 -11.08 3.53 4.34
CA GLY A 47 -10.61 3.02 5.63
C GLY A 47 -9.11 3.24 5.90
N THR A 48 -8.35 3.69 4.89
CA THR A 48 -6.98 4.21 5.08
C THR A 48 -7.00 5.43 6.00
N THR A 49 -6.19 5.40 7.06
CA THR A 49 -6.13 6.49 8.05
C THR A 49 -5.11 7.55 7.69
N VAL A 50 -4.02 7.16 7.02
CA VAL A 50 -2.92 8.07 6.68
C VAL A 50 -3.16 8.81 5.37
N LYS A 51 -2.96 10.13 5.37
CA LYS A 51 -3.25 10.99 4.19
C LYS A 51 -2.22 12.07 3.91
N LYS A 52 -1.36 12.39 4.89
CA LYS A 52 -0.42 13.51 4.83
C LYS A 52 0.92 13.10 5.40
N ARG A 53 1.97 13.86 5.09
CA ARG A 53 3.31 13.67 5.66
C ARG A 53 3.26 13.74 7.18
N GLY A 54 3.96 12.80 7.83
CA GLY A 54 4.04 12.65 9.28
C GLY A 54 2.89 11.87 9.90
N ASP A 55 1.91 11.44 9.12
CA ASP A 55 0.79 10.63 9.61
C ASP A 55 1.24 9.18 9.79
N LYS A 56 0.85 8.57 10.92
CA LYS A 56 1.16 7.18 11.26
C LYS A 56 -0.14 6.43 11.50
N GLY A 57 -0.28 5.25 10.92
CA GLY A 57 -1.50 4.47 11.06
C GLY A 57 -1.52 3.28 10.12
N ARG A 58 -2.63 3.12 9.39
CA ARG A 58 -2.84 2.00 8.46
C ARG A 58 -3.25 2.46 7.08
N ILE A 59 -2.84 1.68 6.09
CA ILE A 59 -3.28 1.79 4.69
C ILE A 59 -4.01 0.52 4.29
N ILE A 60 -4.99 0.67 3.42
CA ILE A 60 -5.73 -0.44 2.85
C ILE A 60 -5.51 -0.41 1.34
N LEU A 61 -5.00 -1.49 0.78
CA LEU A 61 -4.62 -1.59 -0.63
C LEU A 61 -4.83 -3.01 -1.14
N PRO A 62 -4.98 -3.22 -2.45
CA PRO A 62 -5.29 -4.54 -2.98
C PRO A 62 -4.10 -5.51 -2.81
N ALA A 63 -4.39 -6.78 -2.54
CA ALA A 63 -3.39 -7.80 -2.20
C ALA A 63 -2.24 -7.95 -3.20
N TRP A 64 -2.51 -7.77 -4.51
CA TRP A 64 -1.46 -7.81 -5.53
C TRP A 64 -0.41 -6.71 -5.33
N LEU A 65 -0.83 -5.51 -4.92
CA LEU A 65 0.07 -4.39 -4.67
C LEU A 65 0.84 -4.61 -3.37
N ALA A 66 0.18 -5.17 -2.34
CA ALA A 66 0.85 -5.53 -1.10
C ALA A 66 1.96 -6.56 -1.37
N LYS A 67 1.67 -7.59 -2.18
CA LYS A 67 2.64 -8.60 -2.59
C LYS A 67 3.79 -8.00 -3.41
N GLU A 68 3.49 -7.11 -4.37
CA GLU A 68 4.51 -6.42 -5.17
C GLU A 68 5.46 -5.58 -4.29
N LYS A 69 4.95 -4.98 -3.22
CA LYS A 69 5.74 -4.19 -2.25
C LYS A 69 6.39 -5.01 -1.14
N GLY A 70 6.14 -6.32 -1.08
CA GLY A 70 6.63 -7.18 0.00
C GLY A 70 5.97 -6.93 1.35
N TRP A 71 4.68 -6.54 1.35
CA TRP A 71 3.86 -6.30 2.53
C TRP A 71 2.86 -7.43 2.83
N SER A 72 2.73 -8.42 1.96
CA SER A 72 1.94 -9.62 2.25
C SER A 72 2.59 -10.41 3.38
N GLU A 73 1.82 -10.71 4.44
CA GLU A 73 2.24 -11.56 5.55
C GLU A 73 2.84 -12.87 5.04
N GLY A 74 4.09 -13.12 5.44
CA GLY A 74 4.92 -14.22 4.98
C GLY A 74 6.38 -13.78 4.89
N GLU A 75 7.04 -13.65 6.05
CA GLU A 75 8.50 -13.71 6.15
C GLU A 75 9.00 -14.93 5.34
N SER A 76 10.08 -14.88 4.57
CA SER A 76 11.45 -14.74 5.05
C SER A 76 12.42 -14.35 3.92
N GLU A 77 13.54 -13.75 4.32
CA GLU A 77 14.80 -13.69 3.59
C GLU A 77 15.23 -15.08 3.10
N ASP A 78 15.44 -15.23 1.79
CA ASP A 78 16.33 -16.23 1.20
C ASP A 78 17.22 -15.46 0.20
N ASP A 79 18.32 -14.92 0.71
CA ASP A 79 19.49 -14.56 -0.11
C ASP A 79 20.58 -15.60 0.28
N GLU A 80 20.83 -16.55 -0.63
CA GLU A 80 21.92 -17.55 -0.55
C GLU A 80 23.26 -16.96 -0.99
#